data_AF-A0A1U8PBJ6-F1
#
_entry.id   AF-A0A1U8PBJ6-F1
#
_cell.length_a   1.000
_cell.length_b   1.000
_cell.length_c   1.000
_cell.angle_alpha   90.00
_cell.angle_beta   90.00
_cell.angle_gamma   90.00
#
_symmetry.space_group_name_H-M   'P 1'
#
loop_
_entity.id
_entity.type
_entity.pdbx_description
1 polymer ?
#
loop_
_entity_poly.entity_id
_entity_poly.type
_entity_poly.pdbx_seq_one_letter_code
_entity_poly.pdbx_strand_id
1 'polypeptide(L)'
;MHRKKDGTPMTSEAAEIMEKLKDKKAEYEAAASTDSSVNFEDIDNRIINEVLGPERYGRVRFQGSGVNTTQYFGSTSHQYMPSGSQSQAEVQRLKDQIVQIQASIDEQISQLRAEAAVREAEAVAREAEQNRKYNELQLQLQSMMTMFQQFQNPPS
;
A
#
# COMPACT_ATOMS: atom_id res chain seq x y z
N MET A 1 -27.93 34.65 2.69
CA MET A 1 -27.50 36.05 2.86
C MET A 1 -28.66 36.98 2.57
N HIS A 2 -29.08 37.79 3.54
CA HIS A 2 -30.12 38.79 3.29
C HIS A 2 -29.57 39.90 2.40
N ARG A 3 -30.25 40.17 1.28
CA ARG A 3 -29.91 41.22 0.32
C ARG A 3 -31.04 42.24 0.27
N LYS A 4 -30.70 43.48 -0.07
CA LYS A 4 -31.68 44.52 -0.38
C LYS A 4 -32.38 44.20 -1.71
N LYS A 5 -33.45 44.91 -2.03
CA LYS A 5 -34.24 44.69 -3.27
C LYS A 5 -33.44 44.91 -4.56
N ASP A 6 -32.37 45.70 -4.49
CA ASP A 6 -31.40 46.00 -5.55
C ASP A 6 -30.23 44.99 -5.63
N GLY A 7 -30.22 43.96 -4.78
CA GLY A 7 -29.21 42.89 -4.79
C GLY A 7 -27.91 43.20 -4.03
N THR A 8 -27.74 44.42 -3.53
CA THR A 8 -26.59 44.78 -2.69
C THR A 8 -26.67 44.14 -1.30
N PRO A 9 -25.50 43.88 -0.66
CA PRO A 9 -25.45 43.37 0.70
C PRO A 9 -26.06 44.38 1.69
N MET A 10 -26.72 43.86 2.72
CA MET A 10 -27.37 44.70 3.74
C MET A 10 -26.38 45.49 4.61
N THR A 11 -25.14 45.00 4.77
CA THR A 11 -24.09 45.59 5.62
C THR A 11 -22.80 45.83 4.83
N SER A 12 -22.01 46.83 5.25
CA SER A 12 -20.69 47.12 4.68
C SER A 12 -19.70 45.99 4.93
N GLU A 13 -19.76 45.33 6.08
CA GLU A 13 -18.93 44.16 6.41
C GLU A 13 -19.15 43.01 5.41
N ALA A 14 -20.41 42.71 5.07
CA ALA A 14 -20.70 41.70 4.07
C ALA A 14 -20.24 42.11 2.66
N ALA A 15 -20.24 43.42 2.36
CA ALA A 15 -19.69 43.93 1.10
C ALA A 15 -18.18 43.73 1.03
N GLU A 16 -17.46 44.08 2.10
CA GLU A 16 -16.01 43.96 2.21
C GLU A 16 -15.55 42.49 2.14
N ILE A 17 -16.29 41.58 2.80
CA ILE A 17 -16.01 40.14 2.73
C ILE A 17 -16.19 39.60 1.30
N MET A 18 -17.25 40.03 0.60
CA MET A 18 -17.47 39.61 -0.80
C MET A 18 -16.38 40.14 -1.74
N GLU A 19 -15.91 41.36 -1.51
CA GLU A 19 -14.79 41.96 -2.26
C GLU A 19 -13.51 41.15 -2.04
N LYS A 20 -13.15 40.88 -0.78
CA LYS A 20 -11.99 40.06 -0.40
C LYS A 20 -12.02 38.66 -1.01
N LEU A 21 -13.18 38.00 -1.03
CA LEU A 21 -13.33 36.69 -1.67
C LEU A 21 -13.09 36.77 -3.18
N LYS A 22 -13.59 37.82 -3.83
CA LYS A 22 -13.42 38.02 -5.28
C LYS A 22 -11.97 38.30 -5.65
N ASP A 23 -11.28 39.12 -4.86
CA ASP A 23 -9.85 39.43 -5.05
C ASP A 23 -8.98 38.19 -4.85
N LYS A 24 -9.22 37.43 -3.76
CA LYS A 24 -8.50 36.18 -3.50
C LYS A 24 -8.73 35.12 -4.57
N LYS A 25 -9.95 35.03 -5.11
CA LYS A 25 -10.24 34.13 -6.24
C LYS A 25 -9.41 34.49 -7.47
N ALA A 26 -9.28 35.78 -7.80
CA ALA A 26 -8.48 36.22 -8.93
C ALA A 26 -6.97 35.92 -8.74
N GLU A 27 -6.46 36.06 -7.52
CA GLU A 27 -5.07 35.73 -7.17
C GLU A 27 -4.77 34.24 -7.35
N TYR A 28 -5.64 33.37 -6.84
CA TYR A 28 -5.48 31.91 -6.96
C TYR A 28 -5.71 31.40 -8.39
N GLU A 29 -6.61 32.01 -9.17
CA GLU A 29 -6.86 31.65 -10.57
C GLU A 29 -5.64 31.99 -11.45
N ALA A 30 -4.95 33.11 -11.17
CA ALA A 30 -3.68 33.45 -11.80
C ALA A 30 -2.54 32.47 -11.43
N ALA A 31 -2.49 32.02 -10.17
CA ALA A 31 -1.49 31.07 -9.70
C ALA A 31 -1.72 29.63 -10.20
N ALA A 32 -2.99 29.17 -10.24
CA ALA A 32 -3.37 27.85 -10.76
C ALA A 32 -3.08 27.71 -12.26
N SER A 33 -3.08 28.83 -13.01
CA SER A 33 -2.61 28.84 -14.40
C SER A 33 -1.13 28.48 -14.56
N THR A 34 -0.34 28.52 -13.48
CA THR A 34 1.12 28.27 -13.50
C THR A 34 1.48 26.86 -13.01
N ASP A 35 0.70 26.27 -12.11
CA ASP A 35 0.95 24.96 -11.53
C ASP A 35 -0.25 24.04 -11.76
N SER A 36 -0.18 23.18 -12.79
CA SER A 36 -1.31 22.36 -13.26
C SER A 36 -1.68 21.20 -12.33
N SER A 37 -1.19 21.22 -11.09
CA SER A 37 -1.34 20.15 -10.09
C SER A 37 -2.36 20.47 -8.98
N VAL A 38 -2.95 21.66 -8.98
CA VAL A 38 -3.87 22.10 -7.92
C VAL A 38 -5.31 21.67 -8.25
N ASN A 39 -5.91 20.87 -7.38
CA ASN A 39 -7.29 20.38 -7.48
C ASN A 39 -8.28 21.55 -7.32
N PHE A 40 -9.12 21.83 -8.32
CA PHE A 40 -9.98 23.03 -8.33
C PHE A 40 -11.03 23.03 -7.21
N GLU A 41 -11.57 21.87 -6.82
CA GLU A 41 -12.56 21.76 -5.74
C GLU A 41 -12.00 22.15 -4.35
N ASP A 42 -10.68 22.07 -4.14
CA ASP A 42 -10.04 22.45 -2.87
C ASP A 42 -9.73 23.96 -2.80
N ILE A 43 -9.63 24.64 -3.95
CA ILE A 43 -9.26 26.07 -4.02
C ILE A 43 -10.37 26.94 -3.41
N ASP A 44 -11.63 26.70 -3.76
CA ASP A 44 -12.74 27.47 -3.22
C ASP A 44 -12.87 27.29 -1.70
N ASN A 45 -12.72 26.07 -1.19
CA ASN A 45 -12.72 25.77 0.24
C ASN A 45 -11.54 26.44 0.96
N ARG A 46 -10.37 26.48 0.33
CA ARG A 46 -9.19 27.18 0.85
C ARG A 46 -9.40 28.68 0.91
N ILE A 47 -9.93 29.30 -0.15
CA ILE A 47 -10.23 30.74 -0.20
C ILE A 47 -11.25 31.10 0.89
N ILE A 48 -12.30 30.31 1.04
CA ILE A 48 -13.33 30.51 2.08
C ILE A 48 -12.69 30.42 3.47
N ASN A 49 -11.84 29.43 3.73
CA ASN A 49 -11.16 29.28 5.02
C ASN A 49 -10.14 30.40 5.31
N GLU A 50 -9.47 30.94 4.29
CA GLU A 50 -8.53 32.07 4.44
C GLU A 50 -9.26 33.38 4.76
N VAL A 51 -10.43 33.61 4.17
CA VAL A 51 -11.21 34.85 4.37
C VAL A 51 -12.12 34.78 5.60
N LEU A 52 -12.82 33.66 5.80
CA LEU A 52 -13.85 33.49 6.85
C LEU A 52 -13.39 32.66 8.05
N GLY A 53 -12.22 32.03 7.95
CA GLY A 53 -11.71 31.09 8.94
C GLY A 53 -12.27 29.66 8.74
N PRO A 54 -11.66 28.65 9.40
CA PRO A 54 -12.16 27.28 9.35
C PRO A 54 -13.60 27.18 9.81
N GLU A 55 -14.41 26.37 9.13
CA GLU A 55 -15.82 26.19 9.44
C GLU A 55 -16.00 25.72 10.90
N ARG A 56 -16.59 26.58 11.74
CA ARG A 56 -16.88 26.28 13.14
C ARG A 56 -18.31 25.76 13.29
N TYR A 57 -18.49 24.46 13.11
CA TYR A 57 -19.74 23.79 13.46
C TYR A 57 -20.04 23.95 14.96
N GLY A 58 -21.27 24.37 15.30
CA GLY A 58 -21.77 24.26 16.68
C GLY A 58 -22.30 25.52 17.36
N ARG A 59 -22.68 26.59 16.65
CA ARG A 59 -23.42 27.69 17.32
C ARG A 59 -24.48 28.36 16.46
N VAL A 60 -25.57 27.64 16.19
CA VAL A 60 -26.85 28.27 15.86
C VAL A 60 -27.44 28.81 17.15
N ARG A 61 -27.20 30.09 17.46
CA ARG A 61 -27.98 30.79 18.48
C ARG A 61 -29.34 31.09 17.86
N PHE A 62 -30.30 30.18 18.01
CA PHE A 62 -31.70 30.56 17.86
C PHE A 62 -32.05 31.47 19.05
N GLN A 63 -32.09 32.78 18.84
CA GLN A 63 -32.94 33.62 19.69
C GLN A 63 -34.38 33.27 19.29
N GLY A 64 -34.99 32.34 20.01
CA GLY A 64 -36.35 31.91 19.73
C GLY A 64 -36.91 31.22 20.96
N SER A 65 -38.00 31.76 21.48
CA SER A 65 -38.75 31.26 22.63
C SER A 65 -38.97 29.75 22.55
N GLY A 66 -38.81 29.09 23.70
CA GLY A 66 -38.99 27.65 23.85
C GLY A 66 -40.30 27.15 23.25
N VAL A 67 -40.20 26.02 22.55
CA VAL A 67 -41.33 25.18 22.21
C VAL A 67 -41.15 23.88 22.98
N ASN A 68 -42.11 23.57 23.83
CA ASN A 68 -42.16 22.34 24.60
C ASN A 68 -42.09 21.15 23.65
N THR A 69 -41.22 20.19 23.96
CA THR A 69 -41.06 18.92 23.26
C THR A 69 -42.36 18.13 23.27
N THR A 70 -43.23 18.38 22.29
CA THR A 70 -44.37 17.50 22.00
C THR A 70 -43.88 16.51 20.97
N GLN A 71 -43.74 15.27 21.41
CA GLN A 71 -43.24 14.15 20.64
C GLN A 71 -44.15 13.86 19.45
N TYR A 72 -43.83 14.37 18.26
CA TYR A 72 -44.30 13.78 17.01
C TYR A 72 -43.54 14.33 15.81
N PHE A 73 -42.69 13.48 15.23
CA PHE A 73 -42.62 13.12 13.79
C PHE A 73 -41.18 12.95 13.31
N GLY A 74 -40.83 11.69 12.99
CA GLY A 74 -39.80 11.37 12.02
C GLY A 74 -38.36 11.38 12.54
N SER A 75 -37.94 10.25 13.13
CA SER A 75 -36.54 9.83 13.04
C SER A 75 -36.20 9.57 11.56
N THR A 76 -35.98 10.63 10.79
CA THR A 76 -35.41 10.51 9.45
C THR A 76 -33.95 10.14 9.65
N SER A 77 -33.70 8.85 9.52
CA SER A 77 -32.40 8.21 9.43
C SER A 77 -31.50 9.02 8.49
N HIS A 78 -30.62 9.84 9.05
CA HIS A 78 -29.38 10.19 8.37
C HIS A 78 -28.48 8.97 8.50
N GLN A 79 -28.73 7.98 7.66
CA GLN A 79 -27.76 6.95 7.34
C GLN A 79 -26.66 7.62 6.51
N TYR A 80 -25.76 8.27 7.23
CA TYR A 80 -24.54 8.85 6.72
C TYR A 80 -23.68 7.70 6.17
N MET A 81 -23.64 7.57 4.84
CA MET A 81 -22.71 6.83 3.98
C MET A 81 -22.15 5.48 4.48
N PRO A 82 -22.38 4.33 3.80
CA PRO A 82 -21.79 3.05 4.17
C PRO A 82 -20.31 2.92 3.74
N SER A 83 -19.61 4.00 3.39
CA SER A 83 -18.24 3.97 2.85
C SER A 83 -17.20 3.37 3.83
N GLY A 84 -17.46 3.45 5.13
CA GLY A 84 -16.64 2.77 6.15
C GLY A 84 -16.64 1.24 6.00
N SER A 85 -17.76 0.65 5.57
CA SER A 85 -17.87 -0.81 5.38
C SER A 85 -17.22 -1.31 4.09
N GLN A 86 -17.30 -0.52 3.01
CA GLN A 86 -16.69 -0.88 1.71
C GLN A 86 -15.16 -0.84 1.77
N SER A 87 -14.60 0.25 2.31
CA SER A 87 -13.15 0.39 2.52
C SER A 87 -12.58 -0.69 3.46
N GLN A 88 -13.32 -1.05 4.52
CA GLN A 88 -12.92 -2.10 5.44
C GLN A 88 -12.96 -3.50 4.81
N ALA A 89 -13.95 -3.78 3.95
CA ALA A 89 -14.04 -5.04 3.21
C ALA A 89 -12.89 -5.20 2.19
N GLU A 90 -12.53 -4.13 1.48
CA GLU A 90 -11.38 -4.13 0.56
C GLU A 90 -10.04 -4.33 1.30
N VAL A 91 -9.86 -3.66 2.45
CA VAL A 91 -8.68 -3.88 3.30
C VAL A 91 -8.60 -5.32 3.80
N GLN A 92 -9.73 -5.94 4.18
CA GLN A 92 -9.73 -7.33 4.61
C GLN A 92 -9.39 -8.29 3.47
N ARG A 93 -9.95 -8.07 2.28
CA ARG A 93 -9.63 -8.86 1.09
C ARG A 93 -8.15 -8.79 0.72
N LEU A 94 -7.54 -7.60 0.82
CA LEU A 94 -6.10 -7.43 0.59
C LEU A 94 -5.26 -8.17 1.62
N LYS A 95 -5.66 -8.16 2.90
CA LYS A 95 -4.98 -8.95 3.94
C LYS A 95 -5.03 -10.44 3.61
N ASP A 96 -6.20 -10.96 3.26
CA ASP A 96 -6.37 -12.37 2.93
C ASP A 96 -5.54 -12.76 1.69
N GLN A 97 -5.45 -11.88 0.68
CA GLN A 97 -4.55 -12.07 -0.47
C GLN A 97 -3.08 -12.09 -0.07
N ILE A 98 -2.64 -11.20 0.83
CA ILE A 98 -1.26 -11.19 1.33
C ILE A 98 -0.94 -12.50 2.06
N VAL A 99 -1.86 -12.99 2.91
CA VAL A 99 -1.68 -14.27 3.60
C VAL A 99 -1.58 -15.43 2.60
N GLN A 100 -2.42 -15.44 1.56
CA GLN A 100 -2.39 -16.47 0.53
C GLN A 100 -1.08 -16.45 -0.27
N ILE A 101 -0.61 -15.26 -0.67
CA ILE A 101 0.66 -15.10 -1.39
C ILE A 101 1.82 -15.54 -0.50
N GLN A 102 1.82 -15.18 0.79
CA GLN A 102 2.87 -15.59 1.71
C GLN A 102 2.93 -17.11 1.84
N ALA A 103 1.79 -17.77 2.04
CA ALA A 103 1.72 -19.24 2.12
C ALA A 103 2.23 -19.90 0.83
N SER A 104 1.85 -19.37 -0.33
CA SER A 104 2.33 -19.85 -1.63
C SER A 104 3.85 -19.69 -1.79
N ILE A 105 4.43 -18.59 -1.30
CA ILE A 105 5.87 -18.34 -1.38
C ILE A 105 6.63 -19.31 -0.48
N ASP A 106 6.14 -19.53 0.75
CA ASP A 106 6.77 -20.42 1.72
C ASP A 106 6.78 -21.88 1.21
N GLU A 107 5.72 -22.28 0.51
CA GLU A 107 5.64 -23.60 -0.14
C GLU A 107 6.66 -23.73 -1.30
N GLN A 108 6.77 -22.71 -2.16
CA GLN A 108 7.77 -22.70 -3.24
C GLN A 108 9.21 -22.72 -2.72
N ILE A 109 9.50 -21.96 -1.65
CA ILE A 109 10.82 -21.97 -0.99
C ILE A 109 11.13 -23.36 -0.45
N SER A 110 10.16 -24.02 0.16
CA SER A 110 10.32 -25.38 0.69
C SER A 110 10.60 -26.38 -0.42
N GLN A 111 9.89 -26.29 -1.55
CA GLN A 111 10.13 -27.14 -2.73
C GLN A 111 11.52 -26.92 -3.31
N LEU A 112 11.94 -25.68 -3.54
CA LEU A 112 13.26 -25.36 -4.07
C LEU A 112 14.39 -25.84 -3.15
N ARG A 113 14.24 -25.70 -1.83
CA ARG A 113 15.21 -26.22 -0.86
C ARG A 113 15.29 -27.74 -0.89
N ALA A 114 14.16 -28.43 -0.98
CA ALA A 114 14.13 -29.89 -1.10
C ALA A 114 14.80 -30.35 -2.41
N GLU A 115 14.49 -29.71 -3.54
CA GLU A 115 15.11 -30.02 -4.84
C GLU A 115 16.63 -29.77 -4.82
N ALA A 116 17.07 -28.66 -4.24
CA ALA A 116 18.50 -28.36 -4.08
C ALA A 116 19.22 -29.42 -3.24
N ALA A 117 18.61 -29.88 -2.13
CA ALA A 117 19.17 -30.91 -1.28
C ALA A 117 19.29 -32.27 -2.00
N VAL A 118 18.28 -32.64 -2.82
CA VAL A 118 18.34 -33.84 -3.65
C VAL A 118 19.47 -33.73 -4.67
N ARG A 119 19.58 -32.59 -5.36
CA ARG A 119 20.61 -32.37 -6.39
C ARG A 119 22.03 -32.38 -5.82
N GLU A 120 22.21 -31.84 -4.61
CA GLU A 120 23.48 -31.88 -3.88
C GLU A 120 23.84 -33.31 -3.47
N ALA A 121 22.89 -34.07 -2.92
CA ALA A 121 23.10 -35.47 -2.54
C ALA A 121 23.47 -36.33 -3.76
N GLU A 122 22.84 -36.11 -4.91
CA GLU A 122 23.18 -36.79 -6.16
C GLU A 122 24.59 -36.43 -6.65
N ALA A 123 25.01 -35.17 -6.53
CA ALA A 123 26.36 -34.74 -6.90
C ALA A 123 27.42 -35.41 -6.02
N VAL A 124 27.19 -35.43 -4.70
CA VAL A 124 28.07 -36.11 -3.74
C VAL A 124 28.14 -37.62 -4.03
N ALA A 125 27.01 -38.27 -4.35
CA ALA A 125 26.99 -39.68 -4.71
C ALA A 125 27.80 -39.96 -5.98
N ARG A 126 27.65 -39.13 -7.02
CA ARG A 126 28.43 -39.25 -8.27
C ARG A 126 29.93 -39.06 -8.04
N GLU A 127 30.34 -38.11 -7.21
CA GLU A 127 31.75 -37.90 -6.86
C GLU A 127 32.31 -39.07 -6.06
N ALA A 128 31.57 -39.58 -5.07
CA ALA A 128 31.96 -40.75 -4.31
C ALA A 128 32.14 -42.00 -5.20
N GLU A 129 31.27 -42.19 -6.19
CA GLU A 129 31.39 -43.28 -7.16
C GLU A 129 32.63 -43.12 -8.06
N GLN A 130 32.89 -41.91 -8.55
CA GLN A 130 34.11 -41.64 -9.31
C GLN A 130 35.38 -41.91 -8.50
N ASN A 131 35.41 -41.45 -7.25
CA ASN A 131 36.55 -41.68 -6.36
C ASN A 131 36.76 -43.17 -6.08
N ARG A 132 35.69 -43.96 -5.95
CA ARG A 132 35.80 -45.43 -5.87
C ARG A 132 36.44 -46.03 -7.12
N LYS A 133 35.95 -45.67 -8.31
CA LYS A 133 36.52 -46.15 -9.59
C LYS A 133 38.00 -45.79 -9.73
N TYR A 134 38.37 -44.57 -9.32
CA TYR A 134 39.76 -44.12 -9.34
C TYR A 134 40.64 -44.95 -8.40
N ASN A 135 40.19 -45.18 -7.17
CA ASN A 135 40.92 -45.99 -6.19
C ASN A 135 41.07 -47.46 -6.65
N GLU A 136 40.04 -48.05 -7.24
CA GLU A 136 40.11 -49.39 -7.82
C GLU A 136 41.14 -49.48 -8.95
N LEU A 137 41.14 -48.49 -9.85
CA LEU A 137 42.12 -48.43 -10.94
C LEU A 137 43.55 -48.29 -10.41
N GLN A 138 43.75 -47.45 -9.39
CA GLN A 138 45.06 -47.30 -8.74
C GLN A 138 45.53 -48.64 -8.14
N LEU A 139 44.63 -49.39 -7.50
CA LEU A 139 44.95 -50.69 -6.91
C LEU A 139 45.31 -51.72 -7.98
N GLN A 140 44.58 -51.75 -9.11
CA GLN A 140 44.89 -52.63 -10.23
C GLN A 140 46.27 -52.34 -10.81
N LEU A 141 46.60 -51.07 -11.03
CA LEU A 141 47.91 -50.66 -11.54
C LEU A 141 49.04 -51.06 -10.58
N GLN A 142 48.85 -50.88 -9.28
CA GLN A 142 49.81 -51.32 -8.26
C GLN A 142 50.03 -52.83 -8.31
N SER A 143 48.95 -53.62 -8.38
CA SER A 143 49.04 -55.09 -8.50
C SER A 143 49.83 -55.51 -9.74
N MET A 144 49.58 -54.85 -10.88
CA MET A 144 50.26 -55.14 -12.14
C MET A 144 51.75 -54.81 -12.07
N MET A 145 52.09 -53.67 -11.46
CA MET A 145 53.49 -53.24 -11.25
C MET A 145 54.25 -54.23 -10.35
N THR A 146 53.58 -54.73 -9.30
CA THR A 146 54.15 -55.73 -8.39
C THR A 146 54.43 -57.06 -9.09
N MET A 147 53.47 -57.57 -9.87
CA MET A 147 53.63 -58.79 -10.67
C MET A 147 54.76 -58.64 -11.70
N PHE A 148 54.81 -57.52 -12.41
CA PHE A 148 55.90 -57.24 -13.37
C PHE A 148 57.27 -57.31 -12.71
N GLN A 149 57.41 -56.74 -11.51
CA GLN A 149 58.67 -56.71 -10.77
C GLN A 149 59.11 -58.10 -10.29
N GLN A 150 58.16 -58.99 -9.96
CA GLN A 150 58.44 -60.41 -9.66
C GLN A 150 58.90 -61.18 -10.89
N PHE A 151 58.31 -60.94 -12.07
CA PHE A 151 58.78 -61.56 -13.32
C PHE A 151 60.19 -61.14 -13.72
N GLN A 152 60.60 -59.90 -13.40
CA GLN A 152 61.96 -59.43 -13.67
C GLN A 152 63.00 -60.00 -12.68
N ASN A 153 62.58 -60.46 -11.50
CA ASN A 153 63.45 -61.04 -10.47
C ASN A 153 62.98 -62.46 -10.09
N PRO A 154 63.24 -63.48 -10.95
CA PRO A 154 62.84 -64.83 -10.63
C PRO A 154 63.58 -65.33 -9.39
N PRO A 155 62.92 -66.06 -8.48
CA PRO A 155 63.59 -66.67 -7.34
C PRO A 155 64.60 -67.72 -7.83
N SER A 156 65.84 -67.63 -7.35
CA SER A 156 66.94 -68.58 -7.61
C SER A 156 66.70 -69.98 -7.06
#